data_AF-A0A2M6GGJ3-F1
#
_entry.id   AF-A0A2M6GGJ3-F1
#
_cell.length_a   1.000
_cell.length_b   1.000
_cell.length_c   1.000
_cell.angle_alpha   90.00
_cell.angle_beta   90.00
_cell.angle_gamma   90.00
#
_symmetry.space_group_name_H-M   'P 1'
#
loop_
_entity.id
_entity.type
_entity.pdbx_description
1 polymer ?
#
loop_
_entity_poly.entity_id
_entity_poly.type
_entity_poly.pdbx_seq_one_letter_code
_entity_poly.pdbx_strand_id
1 'polypeptide(L)'
;MKKINLLLSLLTLLFGVGACEEPDNLDPIGNWQLSTPAIISPADNAAIVLNQDAKTEAIRFEWGAAVSSKNYQVRYTFVLDSAANTDFKTPILTMASDDAGKGLFVAPTAAQIDQALSAAGYEANTTAELKWAVIAKSLDVESVASQNVTIKRFESEAFPTQLFVAGTATEKGADLSQAIAMKGLTDAEGNLTNVYELYTGLTSGGTLMFYSAQSSQGMTYGGAIGQLAKNGAAITAPGAGQYRITVDFNTNTYTFLKIDKWSVVGDNITGGWGGDAPLQYKGNSVWQGSIDLVADGGFVFRANGDWAYLLKRVIGTTNKLVMESQAAAGTFEDIPSTGTGKYIFTLNLAADQYTYTIEQDNSVTTPATVPDKLYLLSGSDIVAELTKDGSKFNSNVFLALQASKAYTLNTASDGSGTSYTMTSTIGETTTPDADAVTAAVDFGTGSSTIAVARDQAYQLTVNFTTGQLTWKYYNIKLFHWDDAGGGWDARNEYLMTYKHPYTFEGTFALKGGFDIKFNSPWEVQFGTTGTALSGTMTNGGENYKGITQDGNYKTSIVVTNDYTSATYEFVKQ
;
A
#
# COMPACT_ATOMS: atom_id res chain seq x y z
N MET A 1 -43.84 18.49 -45.98
CA MET A 1 -42.57 17.71 -45.95
C MET A 1 -41.45 18.57 -46.55
N LYS A 2 -40.18 18.36 -46.16
CA LYS A 2 -38.90 18.83 -46.79
C LYS A 2 -38.86 20.31 -47.30
N LYS A 3 -38.17 21.25 -46.65
CA LYS A 3 -36.70 21.47 -46.52
C LYS A 3 -36.02 22.13 -47.75
N ILE A 4 -35.09 23.04 -47.44
CA ILE A 4 -33.93 23.59 -48.20
C ILE A 4 -34.07 24.99 -48.83
N ASN A 5 -32.97 25.75 -48.67
CA ASN A 5 -32.76 27.18 -48.91
C ASN A 5 -32.25 27.45 -50.33
N LEU A 6 -32.30 28.71 -50.80
CA LEU A 6 -31.11 29.35 -51.42
C LEU A 6 -31.16 30.90 -51.35
N LEU A 7 -30.00 31.51 -51.63
CA LEU A 7 -29.60 32.91 -51.44
C LEU A 7 -30.23 33.93 -52.42
N LEU A 8 -30.13 35.22 -52.06
CA LEU A 8 -29.74 36.28 -53.01
C LEU A 8 -28.80 37.31 -52.35
N SER A 9 -28.20 38.21 -53.14
CA SER A 9 -27.06 39.11 -52.82
C SER A 9 -27.27 40.49 -53.51
N LEU A 10 -26.52 41.58 -53.34
CA LEU A 10 -25.25 42.01 -52.66
C LEU A 10 -25.38 43.58 -52.46
N LEU A 11 -24.47 44.50 -52.10
CA LEU A 11 -23.04 44.60 -51.74
C LEU A 11 -22.74 45.96 -51.04
N THR A 12 -22.26 46.01 -49.78
CA THR A 12 -21.57 47.18 -49.12
C THR A 12 -22.36 48.52 -48.99
N LEU A 13 -21.93 49.61 -48.32
CA LEU A 13 -20.75 49.94 -47.48
C LEU A 13 -21.12 51.07 -46.46
N LEU A 14 -20.72 51.01 -45.18
CA LEU A 14 -19.92 52.03 -44.46
C LEU A 14 -19.70 51.66 -42.97
N PHE A 15 -18.72 52.32 -42.34
CA PHE A 15 -18.34 52.11 -40.94
C PHE A 15 -19.19 52.96 -39.98
N GLY A 16 -19.47 52.40 -38.80
CA GLY A 16 -20.27 53.05 -37.76
C GLY A 16 -20.15 52.37 -36.40
N VAL A 17 -18.97 51.84 -36.05
CA VAL A 17 -18.69 51.32 -34.70
C VAL A 17 -18.54 52.49 -33.72
N GLY A 18 -19.67 53.04 -33.31
CA GLY A 18 -19.77 53.79 -32.07
C GLY A 18 -19.55 52.82 -30.91
N ALA A 19 -18.32 52.75 -30.41
CA ALA A 19 -18.07 52.12 -29.14
C ALA A 19 -18.79 52.94 -28.06
N CYS A 20 -19.70 52.31 -27.31
CA CYS A 20 -19.96 52.76 -25.97
C CYS A 20 -18.72 52.42 -25.14
N GLU A 21 -17.76 53.34 -25.10
CA GLU A 21 -16.95 53.48 -23.89
C GLU A 21 -17.94 53.86 -22.78
N GLU A 22 -18.33 52.90 -21.95
CA GLU A 22 -18.83 53.24 -20.63
C GLU A 22 -17.71 54.02 -19.95
N PRO A 23 -17.95 55.25 -19.47
CA PRO A 23 -16.89 56.03 -18.84
C PRO A 23 -16.44 55.27 -17.60
N ASP A 24 -15.17 54.85 -17.57
CA ASP A 24 -14.59 54.23 -16.38
C ASP A 24 -14.61 55.27 -15.26
N ASN A 25 -15.47 55.03 -14.26
CA ASN A 25 -15.74 55.99 -13.19
C ASN A 25 -14.65 55.98 -12.10
N LEU A 26 -13.51 55.33 -12.38
CA LEU A 26 -12.34 55.21 -11.53
C LEU A 26 -11.21 56.10 -12.06
N ASP A 27 -10.76 57.05 -11.25
CA ASP A 27 -9.57 57.85 -11.52
C ASP A 27 -8.33 56.94 -11.56
N PRO A 28 -7.44 57.09 -12.57
CA PRO A 28 -6.18 56.36 -12.64
C PRO A 28 -5.36 56.44 -11.35
N ILE A 29 -4.69 55.34 -11.01
CA ILE A 29 -3.81 55.22 -9.85
C ILE A 29 -2.79 56.37 -9.85
N GLY A 30 -2.79 57.17 -8.79
CA GLY A 30 -1.98 58.38 -8.64
C GLY A 30 -2.76 59.70 -8.70
N ASN A 31 -3.96 59.74 -9.27
CA ASN A 31 -4.83 60.92 -9.29
C ASN A 31 -5.71 61.09 -8.02
N TRP A 32 -5.52 60.20 -7.04
CA TRP A 32 -6.22 60.19 -5.76
C TRP A 32 -5.34 59.57 -4.67
N GLN A 33 -5.69 59.80 -3.41
CA GLN A 33 -4.92 59.36 -2.24
C GLN A 33 -5.78 58.52 -1.29
N LEU A 34 -5.18 57.53 -0.65
CA LEU A 34 -5.74 56.78 0.48
C LEU A 34 -5.02 57.20 1.76
N SER A 35 -5.73 57.72 2.76
CA SER A 35 -5.11 58.04 4.05
C SER A 35 -4.69 56.78 4.79
N THR A 36 -3.71 56.89 5.68
CA THR A 36 -3.37 55.83 6.64
C THR A 36 -4.51 55.68 7.66
N PRO A 37 -4.94 54.45 8.04
CA PRO A 37 -5.87 54.23 9.15
C PRO A 37 -5.21 54.61 10.49
N ALA A 38 -6.01 55.03 11.48
CA ALA A 38 -5.48 55.45 12.78
C ALA A 38 -5.68 54.36 13.83
N ILE A 39 -4.64 53.72 14.35
CA ILE A 39 -4.78 52.70 15.40
C ILE A 39 -5.37 53.31 16.69
N ILE A 40 -6.34 52.61 17.29
CA ILE A 40 -7.06 53.04 18.51
C ILE A 40 -6.78 52.07 19.68
N SER A 41 -6.82 50.76 19.45
CA SER A 41 -6.64 49.73 20.48
C SER A 41 -6.07 48.43 19.88
N PRO A 42 -5.22 47.67 20.59
CA PRO A 42 -4.52 48.02 21.83
C PRO A 42 -3.62 49.26 21.66
N ALA A 43 -3.20 49.84 22.78
CA ALA A 43 -2.19 50.90 22.77
C ALA A 43 -0.80 50.35 22.39
N ASP A 44 0.09 51.23 21.92
CA ASP A 44 1.44 50.83 21.50
C ASP A 44 2.24 50.23 22.67
N ASN A 45 2.86 49.08 22.44
CA ASN A 45 3.54 48.24 23.43
C ASN A 45 2.62 47.67 24.53
N ALA A 46 1.31 47.53 24.27
CA ALA A 46 0.40 46.83 25.18
C ALA A 46 0.87 45.39 25.46
N ALA A 47 0.64 44.93 26.70
CA ALA A 47 0.88 43.56 27.12
C ALA A 47 -0.45 42.81 27.27
N ILE A 48 -0.60 41.73 26.52
CA ILE A 48 -1.77 40.85 26.50
C ILE A 48 -1.36 39.52 27.11
N VAL A 49 -2.18 38.97 28.01
CA VAL A 49 -1.99 37.62 28.55
C VAL A 49 -3.18 36.78 28.12
N LEU A 50 -2.93 35.71 27.36
CA LEU A 50 -3.99 34.84 26.87
C LEU A 50 -4.44 33.90 28.00
N ASN A 51 -5.73 33.92 28.31
CA ASN A 51 -6.31 33.11 29.38
C ASN A 51 -6.70 31.71 28.85
N GLN A 52 -5.99 30.67 29.31
CA GLN A 52 -6.20 29.28 28.88
C GLN A 52 -7.58 28.73 29.25
N ASP A 53 -8.21 29.22 30.31
CA ASP A 53 -9.56 28.80 30.70
C ASP A 53 -10.66 29.55 29.93
N ALA A 54 -10.34 30.73 29.40
CA ALA A 54 -11.24 31.56 28.60
C ALA A 54 -10.88 31.54 27.10
N LYS A 55 -10.77 30.34 26.52
CA LYS A 55 -10.34 30.11 25.12
C LYS A 55 -11.13 30.90 24.06
N THR A 56 -12.37 31.29 24.37
CA THR A 56 -13.29 32.08 23.54
C THR A 56 -13.30 33.58 23.83
N GLU A 57 -12.48 34.06 24.78
CA GLU A 57 -12.28 35.49 25.06
C GLU A 57 -11.77 36.22 23.81
N ALA A 58 -12.44 37.32 23.44
CA ALA A 58 -12.22 37.99 22.16
C ALA A 58 -11.34 39.24 22.34
N ILE A 59 -10.14 39.21 21.76
CA ILE A 59 -9.11 40.24 21.91
C ILE A 59 -9.29 41.31 20.83
N ARG A 60 -9.80 42.49 21.20
CA ARG A 60 -10.20 43.55 20.27
C ARG A 60 -9.02 44.38 19.75
N PHE A 61 -8.81 44.35 18.44
CA PHE A 61 -7.93 45.26 17.69
C PHE A 61 -8.79 46.22 16.87
N GLU A 62 -8.58 47.53 17.00
CA GLU A 62 -9.49 48.58 16.52
C GLU A 62 -8.75 49.81 15.96
N TRP A 63 -9.32 50.41 14.91
CA TRP A 63 -8.74 51.52 14.16
C TRP A 63 -9.80 52.50 13.62
N GLY A 64 -9.43 53.77 13.50
CA GLY A 64 -10.18 54.78 12.77
C GLY A 64 -10.06 54.59 11.25
N ALA A 65 -11.13 54.95 10.53
CA ALA A 65 -11.23 54.76 9.09
C ALA A 65 -10.12 55.48 8.29
N ALA A 66 -9.57 54.78 7.31
CA ALA A 66 -8.86 55.38 6.19
C ALA A 66 -9.86 55.98 5.19
N VAL A 67 -9.46 57.06 4.52
CA VAL A 67 -10.31 57.83 3.59
C VAL A 67 -9.66 57.87 2.21
N SER A 68 -10.39 57.46 1.19
CA SER A 68 -10.05 57.73 -0.22
C SER A 68 -10.46 59.17 -0.57
N SER A 69 -9.56 59.95 -1.18
CA SER A 69 -9.84 61.33 -1.62
C SER A 69 -10.86 61.43 -2.77
N LYS A 70 -11.37 60.29 -3.27
CA LYS A 70 -12.47 60.17 -4.24
C LYS A 70 -13.66 59.35 -3.70
N ASN A 71 -13.68 59.05 -2.40
CA ASN A 71 -14.69 58.22 -1.72
C ASN A 71 -14.82 56.78 -2.26
N TYR A 72 -13.75 56.22 -2.84
CA TYR A 72 -13.73 54.80 -3.20
C TYR A 72 -13.81 53.91 -1.94
N GLN A 73 -14.43 52.73 -2.10
CA GLN A 73 -14.61 51.79 -1.00
C GLN A 73 -13.25 51.37 -0.44
N VAL A 74 -13.10 51.48 0.88
CA VAL A 74 -11.95 50.98 1.63
C VAL A 74 -12.33 49.66 2.30
N ARG A 75 -11.41 48.71 2.33
CA ARG A 75 -11.50 47.47 3.10
C ARG A 75 -10.26 47.28 3.96
N TYR A 76 -10.40 46.59 5.08
CA TYR A 76 -9.37 46.44 6.09
C TYR A 76 -9.03 44.96 6.33
N THR A 77 -7.73 44.69 6.36
CA THR A 77 -7.16 43.40 6.74
C THR A 77 -6.27 43.62 7.97
N PHE A 78 -6.57 42.93 9.06
CA PHE A 78 -5.71 42.81 10.22
C PHE A 78 -4.61 41.77 9.97
N VAL A 79 -3.40 42.09 10.41
CA VAL A 79 -2.27 41.15 10.45
C VAL A 79 -1.55 41.23 11.81
N LEU A 80 -1.15 40.08 12.35
CA LEU A 80 -0.25 39.94 13.49
C LEU A 80 1.05 39.28 13.00
N ASP A 81 2.20 39.78 13.44
CA ASP A 81 3.52 39.33 12.98
C ASP A 81 4.56 39.47 14.10
N SER A 82 5.70 38.80 13.91
CA SER A 82 6.92 39.03 14.67
C SER A 82 7.34 40.52 14.63
N ALA A 83 7.87 41.05 15.74
CA ALA A 83 8.41 42.40 15.78
C ALA A 83 9.58 42.61 14.78
N ALA A 84 10.24 41.52 14.36
CA ALA A 84 11.39 41.54 13.46
C ALA A 84 11.05 41.56 11.95
N ASN A 85 9.86 41.12 11.53
CA ASN A 85 9.49 41.17 10.10
C ASN A 85 9.33 42.62 9.64
N THR A 86 9.84 42.98 8.46
CA THR A 86 9.77 44.36 7.96
C THR A 86 8.47 44.70 7.21
N ASP A 87 7.82 43.74 6.52
CA ASP A 87 6.83 44.08 5.48
C ASP A 87 5.48 43.33 5.51
N PHE A 88 5.22 42.52 6.54
CA PHE A 88 3.95 41.82 6.75
C PHE A 88 3.51 40.86 5.63
N LYS A 89 4.39 40.44 4.71
CA LYS A 89 4.04 39.48 3.64
C LYS A 89 3.88 38.04 4.10
N THR A 90 4.40 37.69 5.27
CA THR A 90 4.33 36.35 5.88
C THR A 90 3.86 36.45 7.34
N PRO A 91 2.63 36.95 7.58
CA PRO A 91 2.13 37.21 8.92
C PRO A 91 1.78 35.90 9.65
N ILE A 92 1.82 35.96 10.98
CA ILE A 92 1.48 34.85 11.89
C ILE A 92 -0.03 34.59 11.88
N LEU A 93 -0.84 35.67 11.85
CA LEU A 93 -2.29 35.61 11.76
C LEU A 93 -2.79 36.73 10.84
N THR A 94 -3.77 36.42 10.00
CA THR A 94 -4.44 37.38 9.11
C THR A 94 -5.95 37.24 9.26
N MET A 95 -6.67 38.37 9.35
CA MET A 95 -8.13 38.39 9.35
C MET A 95 -8.63 39.55 8.49
N ALA A 96 -9.58 39.28 7.59
CA ALA A 96 -10.40 40.33 7.03
C ALA A 96 -11.31 40.90 8.14
N SER A 97 -11.57 42.21 8.14
CA SER A 97 -12.55 42.79 9.05
C SER A 97 -13.99 42.41 8.66
N ASP A 98 -14.91 42.53 9.60
CA ASP A 98 -16.34 42.30 9.40
C ASP A 98 -16.97 43.26 8.38
N ASP A 99 -18.27 43.08 8.10
CA ASP A 99 -19.02 43.89 7.12
C ASP A 99 -18.34 43.92 5.74
N ALA A 100 -17.99 42.71 5.25
CA ALA A 100 -17.25 42.47 4.00
C ALA A 100 -15.90 43.19 3.90
N GLY A 101 -15.23 43.42 5.04
CA GLY A 101 -13.97 44.15 5.16
C GLY A 101 -14.13 45.62 5.50
N LYS A 102 -15.35 46.17 5.63
CA LYS A 102 -15.56 47.60 5.96
C LYS A 102 -15.50 47.91 7.46
N GLY A 103 -15.48 46.89 8.31
CA GLY A 103 -15.38 47.03 9.76
C GLY A 103 -14.12 47.78 10.21
N LEU A 104 -14.22 48.37 11.40
CA LEU A 104 -13.16 49.18 12.03
C LEU A 104 -12.46 48.45 13.18
N PHE A 105 -12.70 47.14 13.31
CA PHE A 105 -12.03 46.27 14.27
C PHE A 105 -12.00 44.82 13.78
N VAL A 106 -11.19 43.99 14.45
CA VAL A 106 -11.38 42.53 14.55
C VAL A 106 -11.29 42.12 16.02
N ALA A 107 -11.82 40.94 16.34
CA ALA A 107 -11.73 40.37 17.69
C ALA A 107 -11.39 38.87 17.65
N PRO A 108 -10.17 38.48 17.21
CA PRO A 108 -9.69 37.11 17.33
C PRO A 108 -9.84 36.57 18.75
N THR A 109 -10.19 35.29 18.89
CA THR A 109 -10.24 34.66 20.22
C THR A 109 -8.84 34.38 20.77
N ALA A 110 -8.72 34.29 22.09
CA ALA A 110 -7.47 33.92 22.75
C ALA A 110 -6.88 32.61 22.18
N ALA A 111 -7.72 31.60 21.88
CA ALA A 111 -7.27 30.37 21.23
C ALA A 111 -6.81 30.55 19.78
N GLN A 112 -7.41 31.46 18.99
CA GLN A 112 -6.94 31.76 17.63
C GLN A 112 -5.55 32.42 17.64
N ILE A 113 -5.29 33.33 18.59
CA ILE A 113 -3.97 33.95 18.75
C ILE A 113 -2.95 32.91 19.24
N ASP A 114 -3.29 32.13 20.27
CA ASP A 114 -2.37 31.14 20.83
C ASP A 114 -2.02 30.03 19.82
N GLN A 115 -2.99 29.54 19.04
CA GLN A 115 -2.77 28.56 17.98
C GLN A 115 -1.87 29.12 16.86
N ALA A 116 -2.05 30.38 16.47
CA ALA A 116 -1.21 31.02 15.46
C ALA A 116 0.23 31.21 15.95
N LEU A 117 0.42 31.65 17.19
CA LEU A 117 1.75 31.73 17.83
C LEU A 117 2.39 30.35 18.01
N SER A 118 1.59 29.34 18.32
CA SER A 118 2.04 27.95 18.41
C SER A 118 2.57 27.44 17.06
N ALA A 119 1.83 27.65 15.97
CA ALA A 119 2.24 27.28 14.62
C ALA A 119 3.49 28.06 14.16
N ALA A 120 3.60 29.35 14.53
CA ALA A 120 4.78 30.18 14.29
C ALA A 120 6.01 29.84 15.17
N GLY A 121 5.91 28.83 16.04
CA GLY A 121 7.05 28.31 16.81
C GLY A 121 7.36 29.05 18.12
N TYR A 122 6.44 29.87 18.65
CA TYR A 122 6.58 30.43 19.99
C TYR A 122 6.21 29.39 21.05
N GLU A 123 7.01 29.28 22.11
CA GLU A 123 6.83 28.28 23.17
C GLU A 123 5.69 28.64 24.13
N ALA A 124 4.99 27.62 24.65
CA ALA A 124 3.94 27.80 25.64
C ALA A 124 4.48 28.47 26.92
N ASN A 125 3.62 29.20 27.63
CA ASN A 125 3.92 29.99 28.83
C ASN A 125 4.94 31.15 28.62
N THR A 126 5.45 31.38 27.40
CA THR A 126 6.37 32.48 27.08
C THR A 126 5.65 33.74 26.57
N THR A 127 6.33 34.88 26.63
CA THR A 127 5.89 36.14 26.02
C THR A 127 6.53 36.31 24.64
N ALA A 128 5.70 36.52 23.63
CA ALA A 128 6.13 36.82 22.26
C ALA A 128 6.25 38.34 22.06
N GLU A 129 7.37 38.78 21.49
CA GLU A 129 7.61 40.16 21.05
C GLU A 129 7.10 40.34 19.62
N LEU A 130 5.96 41.03 19.48
CA LEU A 130 5.18 41.08 18.24
C LEU A 130 4.89 42.52 17.81
N LYS A 131 4.34 42.63 16.60
CA LYS A 131 3.64 43.82 16.14
C LYS A 131 2.40 43.41 15.38
N TRP A 132 1.43 44.29 15.33
CA TRP A 132 0.24 44.11 14.51
C TRP A 132 0.06 45.30 13.57
N ALA A 133 -0.71 45.09 12.51
CA ALA A 133 -1.07 46.15 11.58
C ALA A 133 -2.51 46.01 11.07
N VAL A 134 -3.03 47.14 10.61
CA VAL A 134 -4.19 47.20 9.73
C VAL A 134 -3.71 47.68 8.36
N ILE A 135 -3.95 46.84 7.35
CA ILE A 135 -3.78 47.16 5.94
C ILE A 135 -5.14 47.67 5.43
N ALA A 136 -5.23 48.95 5.12
CA ALA A 136 -6.38 49.54 4.44
C ALA A 136 -6.14 49.49 2.93
N LYS A 137 -7.03 48.84 2.19
CA LYS A 137 -6.99 48.71 0.73
C LYS A 137 -8.17 49.40 0.08
N SER A 138 -7.92 50.14 -1.00
CA SER A 138 -8.96 50.68 -1.87
C SER A 138 -8.49 50.59 -3.32
N LEU A 139 -9.26 49.91 -4.16
CA LEU A 139 -8.78 49.42 -5.47
C LEU A 139 -7.42 48.71 -5.30
N ASP A 140 -6.41 49.06 -6.09
CA ASP A 140 -5.04 48.53 -5.99
C ASP A 140 -4.10 49.36 -5.10
N VAL A 141 -4.62 50.37 -4.38
CA VAL A 141 -3.83 51.20 -3.45
C VAL A 141 -4.00 50.68 -2.02
N GLU A 142 -2.88 50.50 -1.33
CA GLU A 142 -2.82 50.06 0.07
C GLU A 142 -2.12 51.11 0.95
N SER A 143 -2.62 51.31 2.17
CA SER A 143 -1.98 52.07 3.24
C SER A 143 -1.96 51.24 4.52
N VAL A 144 -0.88 51.34 5.31
CA VAL A 144 -0.65 50.46 6.47
C VAL A 144 -0.37 51.29 7.71
N ALA A 145 -1.01 50.94 8.82
CA ALA A 145 -0.64 51.40 10.16
C ALA A 145 -0.26 50.20 11.03
N SER A 146 0.77 50.32 11.86
CA SER A 146 1.25 49.25 12.73
C SER A 146 1.69 49.75 14.10
N GLN A 147 1.52 48.94 15.14
CA GLN A 147 2.01 49.18 16.51
C GLN A 147 2.57 47.89 17.13
N ASN A 148 3.43 48.05 18.13
CA ASN A 148 4.05 46.95 18.85
C ASN A 148 3.09 46.38 19.90
N VAL A 149 3.19 45.07 20.17
CA VAL A 149 2.39 44.38 21.18
C VAL A 149 3.17 43.19 21.74
N THR A 150 3.06 42.94 23.04
CA THR A 150 3.59 41.73 23.67
C THR A 150 2.44 40.79 24.03
N ILE A 151 2.56 39.51 23.71
CA ILE A 151 1.49 38.52 23.96
C ILE A 151 2.08 37.32 24.70
N LYS A 152 1.63 37.08 25.93
CA LYS A 152 1.95 35.84 26.66
C LYS A 152 1.01 34.73 26.22
N ARG A 153 1.58 33.61 25.76
CA ARG A 153 0.88 32.38 25.39
C ARG A 153 0.18 31.70 26.58
N PHE A 154 -0.73 30.79 26.26
CA PHE A 154 -1.33 29.83 27.22
C PHE A 154 -0.24 29.05 27.98
N GLU A 155 -0.55 28.58 29.19
CA GLU A 155 0.44 27.94 30.08
C GLU A 155 0.89 26.56 29.60
N SER A 156 0.06 25.86 28.82
CA SER A 156 0.37 24.58 28.18
C SER A 156 0.06 24.61 26.69
N GLU A 157 0.82 23.85 25.90
CA GLU A 157 0.56 23.67 24.47
C GLU A 157 -0.76 22.94 24.22
N ALA A 158 -1.48 23.31 23.16
CA ALA A 158 -2.74 22.65 22.81
C ALA A 158 -2.46 21.32 22.09
N PHE A 159 -3.00 20.22 22.61
CA PHE A 159 -2.97 18.94 21.88
C PHE A 159 -3.75 19.05 20.56
N PRO A 160 -3.23 18.48 19.45
CA PRO A 160 -3.93 18.50 18.18
C PRO A 160 -5.19 17.63 18.25
N THR A 161 -6.27 18.04 17.57
CA THR A 161 -7.54 17.30 17.48
C THR A 161 -7.59 16.36 16.27
N GLN A 162 -6.66 16.52 15.32
CA GLN A 162 -6.42 15.65 14.17
C GLN A 162 -4.92 15.51 13.97
N LEU A 163 -4.47 14.34 13.48
CA LEU A 163 -3.07 14.10 13.16
C LEU A 163 -2.94 13.42 11.80
N PHE A 164 -1.94 13.81 11.02
CA PHE A 164 -1.62 13.29 9.70
C PHE A 164 -0.12 12.97 9.63
N VAL A 165 0.28 12.01 8.80
CA VAL A 165 1.70 11.69 8.55
C VAL A 165 2.07 11.88 7.07
N ALA A 166 3.22 12.49 6.82
CA ALA A 166 3.80 12.63 5.48
C ALA A 166 5.33 12.58 5.52
N GLY A 167 5.94 12.20 4.40
CA GLY A 167 7.39 12.13 4.22
C GLY A 167 7.80 11.06 3.21
N THR A 168 9.08 11.03 2.83
CA THR A 168 9.60 10.12 1.80
C THR A 168 9.48 8.64 2.14
N ALA A 169 9.22 8.30 3.42
CA ALA A 169 8.95 6.93 3.85
C ALA A 169 7.52 6.43 3.57
N THR A 170 6.51 7.30 3.44
CA THR A 170 5.10 6.90 3.51
C THR A 170 4.52 6.53 2.13
N GLU A 171 3.40 5.79 2.13
CA GLU A 171 2.65 5.42 0.91
C GLU A 171 2.12 6.61 0.07
N LYS A 172 2.17 7.84 0.62
CA LYS A 172 1.76 9.08 -0.06
C LYS A 172 2.92 10.06 -0.27
N GLY A 173 4.13 9.71 0.17
CA GLY A 173 5.29 10.57 0.07
C GLY A 173 5.18 11.84 0.92
N ALA A 174 5.90 12.87 0.50
CA ALA A 174 6.02 14.15 1.19
C ALA A 174 4.99 15.22 0.78
N ASP A 175 4.00 14.88 -0.05
CA ASP A 175 2.91 15.81 -0.39
C ASP A 175 1.96 15.93 0.81
N LEU A 176 2.01 17.08 1.47
CA LEU A 176 1.21 17.37 2.66
C LEU A 176 -0.30 17.41 2.38
N SER A 177 -0.73 17.65 1.13
CA SER A 177 -2.14 17.55 0.72
C SER A 177 -2.62 16.10 0.66
N GLN A 178 -1.70 15.14 0.53
CA GLN A 178 -1.96 13.70 0.50
C GLN A 178 -1.58 13.02 1.84
N ALA A 179 -1.23 13.79 2.87
CA ALA A 179 -0.78 13.25 4.16
C ALA A 179 -1.82 12.30 4.77
N ILE A 180 -1.37 11.13 5.22
CA ILE A 180 -2.24 10.04 5.66
C ILE A 180 -2.79 10.38 7.04
N ALA A 181 -4.12 10.50 7.16
CA ALA A 181 -4.77 10.73 8.45
C ALA A 181 -4.50 9.57 9.42
N MET A 182 -4.36 9.90 10.71
CA MET A 182 -4.19 8.94 11.80
C MET A 182 -5.48 8.87 12.62
N LYS A 183 -5.84 7.67 13.08
CA LYS A 183 -6.98 7.44 13.96
C LYS A 183 -6.72 8.08 15.33
N GLY A 184 -7.53 9.05 15.72
CA GLY A 184 -7.61 9.47 17.13
C GLY A 184 -8.26 8.37 17.96
N LEU A 185 -7.63 7.98 19.07
CA LEU A 185 -8.20 7.06 20.05
C LEU A 185 -9.05 7.82 21.05
N THR A 186 -10.21 7.25 21.41
CA THR A 186 -11.17 7.86 22.33
C THR A 186 -11.34 7.04 23.61
N ASP A 187 -11.80 7.70 24.67
CA ASP A 187 -12.34 7.02 25.86
C ASP A 187 -13.73 6.41 25.58
N ALA A 188 -14.38 5.88 26.63
CA ALA A 188 -15.70 5.24 26.52
C ALA A 188 -16.83 6.25 26.26
N GLU A 189 -16.62 7.50 26.66
CA GLU A 189 -17.51 8.64 26.48
C GLU A 189 -17.36 9.30 25.09
N GLY A 190 -16.29 9.00 24.37
CA GLY A 190 -16.00 9.47 23.01
C GLY A 190 -15.07 10.68 22.91
N ASN A 191 -14.44 11.11 24.02
CA ASN A 191 -13.46 12.19 24.03
C ASN A 191 -12.10 11.68 23.51
N LEU A 192 -11.32 12.55 22.88
CA LEU A 192 -9.96 12.21 22.43
C LEU A 192 -9.02 12.00 23.62
N THR A 193 -8.27 10.90 23.58
CA THR A 193 -7.23 10.54 24.58
C THR A 193 -5.88 11.22 24.32
N ASN A 194 -5.77 12.05 23.27
CA ASN A 194 -4.52 12.60 22.72
C ASN A 194 -3.51 11.53 22.23
N VAL A 195 -3.97 10.28 22.04
CA VAL A 195 -3.22 9.20 21.39
C VAL A 195 -3.76 8.98 19.98
N TYR A 196 -2.87 8.83 19.01
CA TYR A 196 -3.16 8.62 17.60
C TYR A 196 -2.49 7.36 17.06
N GLU A 197 -3.13 6.63 16.15
CA GLU A 197 -2.53 5.45 15.49
C GLU A 197 -2.85 5.32 14.00
N LEU A 198 -1.96 4.64 13.26
CA LEU A 198 -2.09 4.38 11.83
C LEU A 198 -1.42 3.05 11.45
N TYR A 199 -2.01 2.32 10.51
CA TYR A 199 -1.51 1.05 9.99
C TYR A 199 -1.05 1.19 8.52
N THR A 200 0.18 1.60 8.28
CA THR A 200 0.68 2.02 6.94
C THR A 200 1.93 1.25 6.50
N GLY A 201 2.17 1.20 5.18
CA GLY A 201 3.43 0.76 4.60
C GLY A 201 4.52 1.85 4.70
N LEU A 202 5.73 1.46 5.09
CA LEU A 202 6.92 2.31 5.07
C LEU A 202 7.99 1.76 4.13
N THR A 203 8.76 2.65 3.52
CA THR A 203 9.95 2.33 2.70
C THR A 203 11.24 2.49 3.51
N SER A 204 12.30 1.78 3.11
CA SER A 204 13.62 1.88 3.74
C SER A 204 14.35 3.17 3.33
N GLY A 205 15.06 3.79 4.29
CA GLY A 205 15.88 4.98 4.06
C GLY A 205 15.12 6.30 3.92
N GLY A 206 13.79 6.27 3.90
CA GLY A 206 12.95 7.47 3.95
C GLY A 206 12.78 8.05 5.36
N THR A 207 12.19 9.24 5.44
CA THR A 207 11.79 9.89 6.70
C THR A 207 10.30 10.24 6.70
N LEU A 208 9.76 10.53 7.89
CA LEU A 208 8.39 10.99 8.10
C LEU A 208 8.32 12.09 9.18
N MET A 209 7.22 12.85 9.13
CA MET A 209 6.83 13.89 10.08
C MET A 209 5.32 13.79 10.33
N PHE A 210 4.88 14.21 11.50
CA PHE A 210 3.45 14.33 11.83
C PHE A 210 2.99 15.79 11.78
N TYR A 211 1.73 16.01 11.41
CA TYR A 211 1.15 17.32 11.16
C TYR A 211 -0.25 17.41 11.75
N SER A 212 -0.63 18.55 12.35
CA SER A 212 -1.99 18.76 12.86
C SER A 212 -3.02 19.13 11.77
N ALA A 213 -2.58 19.30 10.52
CA ALA A 213 -3.41 19.61 9.35
C ALA A 213 -2.69 19.20 8.05
N GLN A 214 -3.44 19.01 6.97
CA GLN A 214 -2.92 18.78 5.61
C GLN A 214 -2.47 20.10 4.92
N SER A 215 -1.86 21.02 5.69
CA SER A 215 -1.38 22.31 5.20
C SER A 215 -0.22 22.83 6.04
N SER A 216 0.56 23.77 5.48
CA SER A 216 1.70 24.41 6.16
C SER A 216 1.32 25.33 7.33
N GLN A 217 0.02 25.43 7.67
CA GLN A 217 -0.48 26.11 8.87
C GLN A 217 -0.73 25.14 10.04
N GLY A 218 -0.61 23.82 9.81
CA GLY A 218 -0.64 22.82 10.87
C GLY A 218 0.63 22.85 11.71
N MET A 219 0.52 22.54 13.00
CA MET A 219 1.67 22.29 13.87
C MET A 219 2.42 21.06 13.36
N THR A 220 3.76 21.12 13.34
CA THR A 220 4.61 20.01 12.88
C THR A 220 5.25 19.29 14.06
N TYR A 221 5.44 17.98 13.95
CA TYR A 221 6.07 17.16 14.98
C TYR A 221 7.01 16.13 14.34
N GLY A 222 8.20 16.01 14.92
CA GLY A 222 9.24 15.05 14.56
C GLY A 222 9.91 14.54 15.83
N GLY A 223 11.22 14.34 15.81
CA GLY A 223 12.02 14.17 17.03
C GLY A 223 13.15 13.13 16.90
N ALA A 224 13.51 12.53 18.04
CA ALA A 224 14.53 11.49 18.15
C ALA A 224 13.87 10.11 18.27
N ILE A 225 14.64 9.02 18.35
CA ILE A 225 14.11 7.65 18.42
C ILE A 225 13.18 7.51 19.64
N GLY A 226 11.88 7.27 19.37
CA GLY A 226 10.85 7.10 20.39
C GLY A 226 10.44 8.37 21.15
N GLN A 227 10.92 9.55 20.74
CA GLN A 227 10.69 10.83 21.42
C GLN A 227 10.11 11.85 20.45
N LEU A 228 8.89 12.32 20.73
CA LEU A 228 8.18 13.30 19.92
C LEU A 228 8.59 14.71 20.33
N ALA A 229 8.85 15.58 19.36
CA ALA A 229 9.12 16.99 19.58
C ALA A 229 8.38 17.85 18.54
N LYS A 230 7.67 18.88 19.02
CA LYS A 230 7.13 19.95 18.18
C LYS A 230 8.27 20.60 17.39
N ASN A 231 8.08 20.78 16.09
CA ASN A 231 9.10 21.26 15.14
C ASN A 231 10.44 20.48 15.21
N GLY A 232 10.41 19.21 15.65
CA GLY A 232 11.57 18.33 15.73
C GLY A 232 12.10 17.86 14.37
N ALA A 233 13.26 17.20 14.39
CA ALA A 233 13.88 16.63 13.19
C ALA A 233 13.04 15.51 12.56
N ALA A 234 13.19 15.30 11.25
CA ALA A 234 12.44 14.26 10.53
C ALA A 234 12.79 12.84 11.04
N ILE A 235 11.75 12.07 11.38
CA ILE A 235 11.88 10.73 11.96
C ILE A 235 12.29 9.77 10.84
N THR A 236 13.41 9.06 11.02
CA THR A 236 13.85 8.01 10.09
C THR A 236 12.97 6.78 10.22
N ALA A 237 12.51 6.22 9.10
CA ALA A 237 11.71 4.99 9.12
C ALA A 237 12.54 3.78 9.58
N PRO A 238 11.96 2.87 10.38
CA PRO A 238 12.69 1.72 10.96
C PRO A 238 13.11 0.67 9.93
N GLY A 239 12.54 0.69 8.73
CA GLY A 239 12.81 -0.26 7.65
C GLY A 239 11.67 -0.30 6.64
N ALA A 240 11.83 -1.12 5.60
CA ALA A 240 10.74 -1.41 4.67
C ALA A 240 9.79 -2.46 5.28
N GLY A 241 8.48 -2.22 5.21
CA GLY A 241 7.45 -3.13 5.72
C GLY A 241 6.18 -2.41 6.17
N GLN A 242 5.25 -3.15 6.74
CA GLN A 242 4.02 -2.60 7.31
C GLN A 242 4.20 -2.35 8.81
N TYR A 243 3.65 -1.22 9.29
CA TYR A 243 3.78 -0.81 10.68
C TYR A 243 2.48 -0.23 11.22
N ARG A 244 2.17 -0.57 12.48
CA ARG A 244 1.36 0.29 13.34
C ARG A 244 2.28 1.38 13.88
N ILE A 245 1.98 2.62 13.53
CA ILE A 245 2.58 3.82 14.12
C ILE A 245 1.64 4.29 15.22
N THR A 246 2.15 4.53 16.42
CA THR A 246 1.38 5.17 17.51
C THR A 246 2.10 6.43 17.96
N VAL A 247 1.35 7.50 18.22
CA VAL A 247 1.84 8.80 18.73
C VAL A 247 1.03 9.16 19.96
N ASP A 248 1.70 9.49 21.06
CA ASP A 248 1.07 9.88 22.33
C ASP A 248 1.58 11.25 22.78
N PHE A 249 0.70 12.26 22.75
CA PHE A 249 1.02 13.61 23.20
C PHE A 249 1.02 13.77 24.72
N ASN A 250 0.43 12.84 25.48
CA ASN A 250 0.44 12.90 26.95
C ASN A 250 1.85 12.58 27.50
N THR A 251 2.62 11.73 26.81
CA THR A 251 4.02 11.41 27.13
C THR A 251 5.04 12.05 26.18
N ASN A 252 4.59 12.67 25.08
CA ASN A 252 5.43 13.11 23.96
C ASN A 252 6.32 11.98 23.41
N THR A 253 5.71 10.83 23.11
CA THR A 253 6.38 9.66 22.53
C THR A 253 5.73 9.23 21.21
N TYR A 254 6.45 8.42 20.44
CA TYR A 254 5.88 7.65 19.34
C TYR A 254 6.53 6.27 19.29
N THR A 255 5.85 5.30 18.69
CA THR A 255 6.36 3.92 18.54
C THR A 255 6.05 3.35 17.15
N PHE A 256 6.86 2.37 16.75
CA PHE A 256 6.66 1.55 15.56
C PHE A 256 6.54 0.08 15.97
N LEU A 257 5.36 -0.52 15.77
CA LEU A 257 5.16 -1.97 15.85
C LEU A 257 5.07 -2.52 14.44
N LYS A 258 6.01 -3.38 14.05
CA LYS A 258 5.97 -4.04 12.74
C LYS A 258 4.79 -5.01 12.67
N ILE A 259 4.07 -5.01 11.55
CA ILE A 259 2.97 -5.92 11.25
C ILE A 259 3.43 -6.86 10.15
N ASP A 260 3.89 -8.05 10.53
CA ASP A 260 4.29 -9.11 9.58
C ASP A 260 3.06 -9.80 8.96
N LYS A 261 1.93 -9.83 9.67
CA LYS A 261 0.63 -10.31 9.16
C LYS A 261 -0.54 -9.82 10.03
N TRP A 262 -1.72 -9.71 9.42
CA TRP A 262 -3.01 -9.88 10.10
C TRP A 262 -3.61 -11.20 9.66
N SER A 263 -4.20 -11.97 10.58
CA SER A 263 -4.81 -13.27 10.28
C SER A 263 -6.25 -13.34 10.80
N VAL A 264 -7.13 -14.03 10.07
CA VAL A 264 -8.40 -14.53 10.61
C VAL A 264 -8.11 -15.73 11.49
N VAL A 265 -8.76 -15.79 12.66
CA VAL A 265 -8.62 -16.86 13.67
C VAL A 265 -9.97 -17.08 14.35
N GLY A 266 -10.49 -18.32 14.35
CA GLY A 266 -11.81 -18.61 14.90
C GLY A 266 -12.33 -19.99 14.49
N ASP A 267 -13.49 -20.39 15.02
CA ASP A 267 -14.10 -21.72 14.77
C ASP A 267 -14.51 -21.93 13.31
N ASN A 268 -14.58 -20.87 12.52
CA ASN A 268 -15.00 -20.88 11.13
C ASN A 268 -13.92 -21.36 10.13
N ILE A 269 -12.64 -21.43 10.54
CA ILE A 269 -11.52 -21.84 9.68
C ILE A 269 -10.89 -23.18 10.08
N THR A 270 -10.16 -23.80 9.14
CA THR A 270 -9.32 -24.98 9.43
C THR A 270 -8.34 -24.69 10.56
N GLY A 271 -8.42 -25.48 11.65
CA GLY A 271 -7.62 -25.32 12.86
C GLY A 271 -8.30 -24.54 14.00
N GLY A 272 -9.45 -23.93 13.75
CA GLY A 272 -10.22 -23.21 14.79
C GLY A 272 -9.43 -22.04 15.39
N TRP A 273 -9.60 -21.85 16.71
CA TRP A 273 -8.79 -20.90 17.51
C TRP A 273 -7.28 -21.22 17.58
N GLY A 274 -6.87 -22.44 17.19
CA GLY A 274 -5.46 -22.80 16.98
C GLY A 274 -4.94 -22.50 15.57
N GLY A 275 -5.82 -22.08 14.65
CA GLY A 275 -5.48 -21.72 13.28
C GLY A 275 -4.88 -20.32 13.14
N ASP A 276 -4.49 -20.00 11.91
CA ASP A 276 -3.98 -18.68 11.51
C ASP A 276 -4.11 -18.53 9.98
N ALA A 277 -5.13 -17.82 9.50
CA ALA A 277 -5.39 -17.62 8.06
C ALA A 277 -4.98 -16.20 7.63
N PRO A 278 -3.77 -15.99 7.06
CA PRO A 278 -3.18 -14.66 6.89
C PRO A 278 -3.75 -13.86 5.71
N LEU A 279 -3.99 -12.57 5.95
CA LEU A 279 -4.37 -11.56 4.97
C LEU A 279 -3.12 -10.85 4.41
N GLN A 280 -3.13 -10.53 3.12
CA GLN A 280 -2.03 -9.83 2.44
C GLN A 280 -2.28 -8.32 2.40
N TYR A 281 -1.24 -7.51 2.62
CA TYR A 281 -1.38 -6.05 2.54
C TYR A 281 -1.68 -5.59 1.11
N LYS A 282 -2.62 -4.64 0.97
CA LYS A 282 -3.04 -4.03 -0.30
C LYS A 282 -2.73 -2.53 -0.37
N GLY A 283 -2.09 -1.98 0.66
CA GLY A 283 -1.81 -0.55 0.80
C GLY A 283 -2.93 0.24 1.45
N ASN A 284 -2.66 1.49 1.83
CA ASN A 284 -3.62 2.45 2.37
C ASN A 284 -4.39 1.94 3.61
N SER A 285 -3.72 1.18 4.49
CA SER A 285 -4.31 0.52 5.67
C SER A 285 -5.27 -0.66 5.38
N VAL A 286 -5.25 -1.23 4.17
CA VAL A 286 -6.08 -2.39 3.80
C VAL A 286 -5.28 -3.69 3.76
N TRP A 287 -5.80 -4.73 4.42
CA TRP A 287 -5.37 -6.12 4.30
C TRP A 287 -6.48 -6.96 3.67
N GLN A 288 -6.13 -7.91 2.80
CA GLN A 288 -7.12 -8.78 2.16
C GLN A 288 -6.52 -10.15 1.81
N GLY A 289 -7.32 -11.20 2.01
CA GLY A 289 -7.00 -12.58 1.66
C GLY A 289 -8.26 -13.35 1.31
N SER A 290 -8.11 -14.46 0.59
CA SER A 290 -9.21 -15.39 0.33
C SER A 290 -9.02 -16.65 1.18
N ILE A 291 -10.08 -17.05 1.88
CA ILE A 291 -10.04 -17.99 3.02
C ILE A 291 -11.20 -18.97 2.89
N ASP A 292 -10.91 -20.25 3.09
CA ASP A 292 -11.92 -21.31 3.12
C ASP A 292 -12.57 -21.40 4.50
N LEU A 293 -13.88 -21.16 4.56
CA LEU A 293 -14.72 -21.36 5.74
C LEU A 293 -15.23 -22.81 5.78
N VAL A 294 -15.08 -23.45 6.92
CA VAL A 294 -15.39 -24.87 7.14
C VAL A 294 -16.63 -25.09 8.01
N ALA A 295 -17.08 -24.07 8.75
CA ALA A 295 -18.27 -24.09 9.58
C ALA A 295 -18.81 -22.66 9.84
N ASP A 296 -20.07 -22.56 10.25
CA ASP A 296 -20.58 -21.37 10.95
C ASP A 296 -19.78 -21.18 12.26
N GLY A 297 -19.34 -19.96 12.56
CA GLY A 297 -18.48 -19.72 13.72
C GLY A 297 -18.11 -18.27 13.98
N GLY A 298 -17.66 -17.99 15.20
CA GLY A 298 -17.06 -16.71 15.59
C GLY A 298 -15.57 -16.67 15.25
N PHE A 299 -15.05 -15.49 14.94
CA PHE A 299 -13.63 -15.25 14.65
C PHE A 299 -13.15 -13.86 15.09
N VAL A 300 -11.84 -13.66 15.08
CA VAL A 300 -11.18 -12.36 15.28
C VAL A 300 -10.16 -12.12 14.17
N PHE A 301 -9.78 -10.85 13.94
CA PHE A 301 -8.53 -10.55 13.26
C PHE A 301 -7.42 -10.42 14.30
N ARG A 302 -6.29 -11.10 14.11
CA ARG A 302 -5.14 -11.12 15.04
C ARG A 302 -3.86 -10.70 14.31
N ALA A 303 -3.13 -9.70 14.82
CA ALA A 303 -1.85 -9.30 14.26
C ALA A 303 -0.72 -10.22 14.74
N ASN A 304 0.23 -10.53 13.86
CA ASN A 304 1.49 -11.26 14.14
C ASN A 304 1.37 -12.65 14.81
N GLY A 305 0.16 -13.16 15.08
CA GLY A 305 -0.07 -14.33 15.93
C GLY A 305 -0.26 -14.02 17.42
N ASP A 306 -0.27 -12.74 17.81
CA ASP A 306 -0.28 -12.26 19.19
C ASP A 306 -1.69 -11.88 19.66
N TRP A 307 -2.12 -12.45 20.79
CA TRP A 307 -3.43 -12.18 21.41
C TRP A 307 -3.52 -10.79 22.05
N ALA A 308 -2.41 -10.08 22.29
CA ALA A 308 -2.44 -8.68 22.70
C ALA A 308 -2.94 -7.73 21.58
N TYR A 309 -2.94 -8.19 20.32
CA TYR A 309 -3.27 -7.39 19.15
C TYR A 309 -4.39 -8.02 18.32
N LEU A 310 -5.55 -8.22 18.95
CA LEU A 310 -6.76 -8.71 18.28
C LEU A 310 -7.84 -7.64 18.13
N LEU A 311 -8.56 -7.70 17.02
CA LEU A 311 -9.70 -6.85 16.68
C LEU A 311 -11.01 -7.65 16.75
N LYS A 312 -12.00 -7.09 17.44
CA LYS A 312 -13.34 -7.65 17.66
C LYS A 312 -14.42 -6.72 17.14
N ARG A 313 -15.62 -7.25 16.88
CA ARG A 313 -16.76 -6.45 16.41
C ARG A 313 -17.32 -5.64 17.57
N VAL A 314 -17.64 -4.37 17.34
CA VAL A 314 -18.39 -3.56 18.31
C VAL A 314 -19.85 -4.02 18.31
N ILE A 315 -20.40 -4.35 19.48
CA ILE A 315 -21.72 -4.97 19.62
C ILE A 315 -22.82 -4.12 18.98
N GLY A 316 -23.74 -4.78 18.26
CA GLY A 316 -24.85 -4.11 17.59
C GLY A 316 -24.49 -3.35 16.31
N THR A 317 -23.23 -3.46 15.85
CA THR A 317 -22.80 -2.90 14.56
C THR A 317 -22.67 -3.98 13.50
N THR A 318 -22.82 -3.61 12.22
CA THR A 318 -22.68 -4.56 11.10
C THR A 318 -21.26 -5.12 11.01
N ASN A 319 -20.26 -4.23 10.99
CA ASN A 319 -18.87 -4.57 10.69
C ASN A 319 -17.82 -3.66 11.36
N LYS A 320 -18.17 -2.85 12.37
CA LYS A 320 -17.20 -1.96 13.02
C LYS A 320 -16.29 -2.76 13.94
N LEU A 321 -15.00 -2.47 13.90
CA LEU A 321 -13.97 -3.14 14.70
C LEU A 321 -13.40 -2.21 15.77
N VAL A 322 -12.96 -2.81 16.86
CA VAL A 322 -12.15 -2.17 17.90
C VAL A 322 -11.08 -3.16 18.39
N MET A 323 -9.93 -2.67 18.84
CA MET A 323 -8.94 -3.52 19.50
C MET A 323 -9.41 -3.84 20.91
N GLU A 324 -9.37 -5.10 21.32
CA GLU A 324 -9.92 -5.56 22.61
C GLU A 324 -9.28 -4.81 23.80
N SER A 325 -7.97 -4.54 23.75
CA SER A 325 -7.23 -3.78 24.76
C SER A 325 -7.50 -2.27 24.77
N GLN A 326 -8.33 -1.75 23.85
CA GLN A 326 -8.72 -0.34 23.74
C GLN A 326 -10.21 -0.10 24.06
N ALA A 327 -10.96 -1.16 24.39
CA ALA A 327 -12.40 -1.09 24.57
C ALA A 327 -12.86 -1.52 25.97
N ALA A 328 -13.97 -0.95 26.43
CA ALA A 328 -14.59 -1.40 27.68
C ALA A 328 -15.12 -2.84 27.53
N ALA A 329 -14.83 -3.70 28.50
CA ALA A 329 -15.25 -5.10 28.48
C ALA A 329 -16.77 -5.23 28.34
N GLY A 330 -17.22 -6.06 27.39
CA GLY A 330 -18.65 -6.23 27.08
C GLY A 330 -19.26 -5.18 26.13
N THR A 331 -18.44 -4.33 25.50
CA THR A 331 -18.87 -3.48 24.35
C THR A 331 -18.56 -4.10 22.98
N PHE A 332 -17.84 -5.23 22.97
CA PHE A 332 -17.36 -5.95 21.79
C PHE A 332 -17.64 -7.45 21.88
N GLU A 333 -17.66 -8.10 20.73
CA GLU A 333 -17.95 -9.53 20.54
C GLU A 333 -17.04 -10.13 19.46
N ASP A 334 -16.87 -11.45 19.48
CA ASP A 334 -16.21 -12.15 18.38
C ASP A 334 -17.05 -12.02 17.11
N ILE A 335 -16.39 -11.87 15.97
CA ILE A 335 -17.03 -11.53 14.69
C ILE A 335 -17.79 -12.77 14.18
N PRO A 336 -19.12 -12.73 14.01
CA PRO A 336 -19.86 -13.89 13.53
C PRO A 336 -19.67 -14.09 12.02
N SER A 337 -19.57 -15.34 11.60
CA SER A 337 -19.59 -15.76 10.20
C SER A 337 -20.47 -17.00 10.00
N THR A 338 -21.05 -17.12 8.81
CA THR A 338 -22.00 -18.18 8.45
C THR A 338 -21.78 -18.61 7.01
N GLY A 339 -21.97 -19.90 6.72
CA GLY A 339 -21.69 -20.53 5.44
C GLY A 339 -20.33 -21.21 5.40
N THR A 340 -20.12 -22.00 4.34
CA THR A 340 -18.88 -22.73 4.08
C THR A 340 -18.46 -22.57 2.62
N GLY A 341 -17.20 -22.90 2.33
CA GLY A 341 -16.56 -22.59 1.05
C GLY A 341 -15.72 -21.32 1.12
N LYS A 342 -15.33 -20.79 -0.04
CA LYS A 342 -14.28 -19.77 -0.14
C LYS A 342 -14.83 -18.34 -0.07
N TYR A 343 -14.19 -17.47 0.72
CA TYR A 343 -14.59 -16.07 0.93
C TYR A 343 -13.39 -15.13 0.90
N ILE A 344 -13.54 -13.99 0.23
CA ILE A 344 -12.64 -12.84 0.32
C ILE A 344 -12.93 -12.09 1.62
N PHE A 345 -11.95 -12.05 2.50
CA PHE A 345 -11.93 -11.22 3.69
C PHE A 345 -11.15 -9.95 3.41
N THR A 346 -11.78 -8.79 3.60
CA THR A 346 -11.10 -7.49 3.55
C THR A 346 -11.14 -6.86 4.93
N LEU A 347 -9.99 -6.42 5.44
CA LEU A 347 -9.81 -5.69 6.70
C LEU A 347 -9.29 -4.28 6.38
N ASN A 348 -10.01 -3.25 6.80
CA ASN A 348 -9.67 -1.85 6.58
C ASN A 348 -9.39 -1.16 7.92
N LEU A 349 -8.19 -0.60 8.08
CA LEU A 349 -7.71 0.09 9.28
C LEU A 349 -7.44 1.58 9.04
N ALA A 350 -8.23 2.21 8.17
CA ALA A 350 -8.21 3.65 7.94
C ALA A 350 -8.69 4.47 9.17
N ALA A 351 -8.30 5.76 9.21
CA ALA A 351 -8.43 6.61 10.39
C ALA A 351 -9.87 6.86 10.87
N ASP A 352 -10.83 6.86 9.95
CA ASP A 352 -12.24 7.10 10.21
C ASP A 352 -12.91 5.94 10.95
N GLN A 353 -12.74 4.70 10.46
CA GLN A 353 -13.38 3.54 11.05
C GLN A 353 -12.70 2.21 10.67
N TYR A 354 -12.31 1.45 11.69
CA TYR A 354 -11.83 0.09 11.47
C TYR A 354 -13.03 -0.79 11.12
N THR A 355 -12.95 -1.47 9.99
CA THR A 355 -14.07 -2.17 9.35
C THR A 355 -13.60 -3.43 8.63
N TYR A 356 -14.53 -4.32 8.32
CA TYR A 356 -14.26 -5.49 7.47
C TYR A 356 -15.39 -5.75 6.45
N THR A 357 -15.08 -6.53 5.42
CA THR A 357 -16.07 -7.22 4.58
C THR A 357 -15.75 -8.72 4.50
N ILE A 358 -16.78 -9.53 4.28
CA ILE A 358 -16.68 -10.96 3.99
C ILE A 358 -17.58 -11.18 2.76
N GLU A 359 -16.98 -11.55 1.63
CA GLU A 359 -17.65 -11.65 0.34
C GLU A 359 -17.34 -13.02 -0.27
N GLN A 360 -18.33 -13.73 -0.82
CA GLN A 360 -18.11 -15.07 -1.34
C GLN A 360 -17.17 -15.04 -2.56
N ASP A 361 -16.07 -15.79 -2.48
CA ASP A 361 -15.09 -15.88 -3.56
C ASP A 361 -15.63 -16.81 -4.65
N ASN A 362 -16.20 -16.20 -5.69
CA ASN A 362 -16.73 -16.90 -6.86
C ASN A 362 -15.73 -16.90 -8.03
N SER A 363 -14.43 -16.72 -7.77
CA SER A 363 -13.39 -16.74 -8.82
C SER A 363 -13.26 -18.09 -9.53
N VAL A 364 -13.57 -19.19 -8.83
CA VAL A 364 -13.85 -20.51 -9.40
C VAL A 364 -15.02 -21.18 -8.68
N THR A 365 -15.93 -21.81 -9.42
CA THR A 365 -17.02 -22.60 -8.84
C THR A 365 -16.58 -24.05 -8.65
N THR A 366 -16.56 -24.54 -7.40
CA THR A 366 -16.16 -25.92 -7.09
C THR A 366 -16.97 -26.94 -7.90
N PRO A 367 -16.35 -27.96 -8.53
CA PRO A 367 -17.08 -28.92 -9.35
C PRO A 367 -18.10 -29.74 -8.54
N ALA A 368 -19.38 -29.68 -8.93
CA ALA A 368 -20.45 -30.41 -8.25
C ALA A 368 -20.38 -31.94 -8.43
N THR A 369 -19.65 -32.44 -9.43
CA THR A 369 -19.48 -33.87 -9.72
C THR A 369 -18.07 -34.16 -10.25
N VAL A 370 -17.62 -35.40 -10.04
CA VAL A 370 -16.39 -35.94 -10.65
C VAL A 370 -16.76 -36.49 -12.04
N PRO A 371 -16.18 -35.98 -13.15
CA PRO A 371 -16.44 -36.50 -14.49
C PRO A 371 -15.79 -37.89 -14.67
N ASP A 372 -16.15 -38.61 -15.73
CA ASP A 372 -15.52 -39.91 -16.07
C ASP A 372 -14.23 -39.79 -16.87
N LYS A 373 -14.05 -38.66 -17.58
CA LYS A 373 -12.84 -38.32 -18.31
C LYS A 373 -12.46 -36.86 -18.09
N LEU A 374 -11.18 -36.56 -18.22
CA LEU A 374 -10.63 -35.21 -18.20
C LEU A 374 -9.45 -35.13 -19.16
N TYR A 375 -9.50 -34.19 -20.09
CA TYR A 375 -8.48 -33.95 -21.11
C TYR A 375 -7.80 -32.61 -20.85
N LEU A 376 -6.47 -32.58 -20.96
CA LEU A 376 -5.71 -31.35 -21.13
C LEU A 376 -5.56 -31.10 -22.63
N LEU A 377 -6.02 -29.95 -23.11
CA LEU A 377 -6.00 -29.55 -24.52
C LEU A 377 -5.15 -28.30 -24.73
N SER A 378 -4.64 -28.11 -25.94
CA SER A 378 -3.94 -26.91 -26.43
C SER A 378 -4.55 -26.50 -27.77
N GLY A 379 -5.63 -25.73 -27.73
CA GLY A 379 -6.47 -25.49 -28.92
C GLY A 379 -7.20 -26.77 -29.32
N SER A 380 -6.98 -27.25 -30.55
CA SER A 380 -7.49 -28.54 -31.05
C SER A 380 -6.73 -29.77 -30.51
N ASP A 381 -5.55 -29.57 -29.95
CA ASP A 381 -4.57 -30.65 -29.79
C ASP A 381 -4.70 -31.26 -28.39
N ILE A 382 -4.87 -32.58 -28.32
CA ILE A 382 -4.91 -33.32 -27.04
C ILE A 382 -3.48 -33.42 -26.50
N VAL A 383 -3.22 -32.77 -25.37
CA VAL A 383 -1.93 -32.82 -24.66
C VAL A 383 -1.87 -34.04 -23.76
N ALA A 384 -2.97 -34.38 -23.09
CA ALA A 384 -3.12 -35.61 -22.31
C ALA A 384 -4.60 -35.99 -22.09
N GLU A 385 -4.89 -37.30 -22.04
CA GLU A 385 -6.05 -37.82 -21.29
C GLU A 385 -5.56 -38.14 -19.87
N LEU A 386 -6.14 -37.51 -18.85
CA LEU A 386 -5.75 -37.71 -17.46
C LEU A 386 -6.41 -38.98 -16.89
N THR A 387 -5.67 -39.75 -16.10
CA THR A 387 -6.14 -41.02 -15.52
C THR A 387 -6.95 -40.77 -14.25
N LYS A 388 -8.21 -41.22 -14.23
CA LYS A 388 -9.12 -41.13 -13.08
C LYS A 388 -8.71 -42.06 -11.95
N ASP A 389 -8.63 -41.54 -10.73
CA ASP A 389 -8.35 -42.25 -9.48
C ASP A 389 -9.32 -41.74 -8.39
N GLY A 390 -10.45 -42.42 -8.22
CA GLY A 390 -11.52 -41.97 -7.32
C GLY A 390 -12.08 -40.60 -7.71
N SER A 391 -11.81 -39.58 -6.89
CA SER A 391 -12.15 -38.17 -7.14
C SER A 391 -10.98 -37.34 -7.72
N LYS A 392 -9.86 -37.98 -8.05
CA LYS A 392 -8.68 -37.36 -8.63
C LYS A 392 -8.50 -37.71 -10.11
N PHE A 393 -7.75 -36.89 -10.81
CA PHE A 393 -7.25 -37.15 -12.16
C PHE A 393 -5.75 -36.87 -12.20
N ASN A 394 -4.96 -37.86 -12.60
CA ASN A 394 -3.49 -37.79 -12.62
C ASN A 394 -2.96 -37.83 -14.06
N SER A 395 -1.97 -37.01 -14.35
CA SER A 395 -1.20 -37.02 -15.60
C SER A 395 -0.32 -38.27 -15.76
N ASN A 396 0.10 -38.87 -14.64
CA ASN A 396 1.02 -40.02 -14.51
C ASN A 396 2.45 -39.80 -15.07
N VAL A 397 2.61 -39.00 -16.13
CA VAL A 397 3.87 -38.52 -16.69
C VAL A 397 3.99 -37.01 -16.51
N PHE A 398 5.20 -36.47 -16.61
CA PHE A 398 5.44 -35.04 -16.73
C PHE A 398 5.12 -34.58 -18.15
N LEU A 399 4.30 -33.55 -18.29
CA LEU A 399 3.88 -32.97 -19.56
C LEU A 399 4.77 -31.76 -19.86
N ALA A 400 5.48 -31.75 -20.98
CA ALA A 400 6.22 -30.58 -21.44
C ALA A 400 5.26 -29.46 -21.87
N LEU A 401 5.01 -28.49 -20.99
CA LEU A 401 4.17 -27.32 -21.25
C LEU A 401 5.03 -26.11 -21.61
N GLN A 402 4.42 -25.08 -22.20
CA GLN A 402 5.10 -23.86 -22.67
C GLN A 402 4.37 -22.58 -22.25
N ALA A 403 5.11 -21.57 -21.81
CA ALA A 403 4.55 -20.27 -21.40
C ALA A 403 3.94 -19.49 -22.58
N SER A 404 4.34 -19.82 -23.80
CA SER A 404 3.79 -19.29 -25.05
C SER A 404 2.49 -19.98 -25.52
N LYS A 405 1.95 -20.93 -24.74
CA LYS A 405 0.76 -21.72 -25.06
C LYS A 405 -0.35 -21.50 -24.04
N ALA A 406 -1.58 -21.61 -24.52
CA ALA A 406 -2.80 -21.56 -23.72
C ALA A 406 -3.44 -22.94 -23.71
N TYR A 407 -3.78 -23.43 -22.53
CA TYR A 407 -4.32 -24.78 -22.30
C TYR A 407 -5.77 -24.72 -21.81
N THR A 408 -6.51 -25.82 -21.90
CA THR A 408 -7.82 -25.98 -21.24
C THR A 408 -7.96 -27.37 -20.65
N LEU A 409 -8.75 -27.49 -19.58
CA LEU A 409 -9.18 -28.78 -19.02
C LEU A 409 -10.65 -29.00 -19.38
N ASN A 410 -10.99 -30.12 -20.04
CA ASN A 410 -12.35 -30.39 -20.53
C ASN A 410 -12.73 -31.87 -20.39
N THR A 411 -14.01 -32.19 -20.20
CA THR A 411 -14.48 -33.59 -20.10
C THR A 411 -14.52 -34.35 -21.44
N ALA A 412 -14.42 -33.64 -22.56
CA ALA A 412 -14.39 -34.20 -23.91
C ALA A 412 -13.09 -33.84 -24.64
N SER A 413 -12.61 -34.76 -25.48
CA SER A 413 -11.33 -34.65 -26.20
C SER A 413 -11.32 -33.60 -27.31
N ASP A 414 -12.48 -33.07 -27.70
CA ASP A 414 -12.69 -32.03 -28.71
C ASP A 414 -13.01 -30.65 -28.08
N GLY A 415 -13.01 -30.55 -26.75
CA GLY A 415 -13.35 -29.33 -26.02
C GLY A 415 -14.86 -29.04 -25.91
N SER A 416 -15.74 -29.93 -26.39
CA SER A 416 -17.20 -29.71 -26.37
C SER A 416 -17.88 -29.95 -25.02
N GLY A 417 -17.17 -30.57 -24.07
CA GLY A 417 -17.69 -30.95 -22.75
C GLY A 417 -17.61 -29.83 -21.71
N THR A 418 -17.74 -30.20 -20.43
CA THR A 418 -17.59 -29.25 -19.32
C THR A 418 -16.13 -28.80 -19.22
N SER A 419 -15.90 -27.50 -19.35
CA SER A 419 -14.58 -26.88 -19.15
C SER A 419 -14.33 -26.54 -17.68
N TYR A 420 -13.06 -26.59 -17.30
CA TYR A 420 -12.56 -26.19 -15.99
C TYR A 420 -11.39 -25.21 -16.12
N THR A 421 -11.30 -24.31 -15.14
CA THR A 421 -10.30 -23.23 -15.04
C THR A 421 -9.70 -23.20 -13.63
N MET A 422 -8.73 -22.32 -13.43
CA MET A 422 -8.02 -22.09 -12.16
C MET A 422 -7.85 -20.60 -11.86
N THR A 423 -7.54 -20.28 -10.60
CA THR A 423 -7.32 -18.90 -10.11
C THR A 423 -5.89 -18.39 -10.31
N SER A 424 -4.92 -19.26 -10.60
CA SER A 424 -3.49 -18.95 -10.64
C SER A 424 -2.75 -19.74 -11.71
N THR A 425 -1.65 -19.19 -12.22
CA THR A 425 -0.81 -19.77 -13.28
C THR A 425 -0.03 -21.01 -12.79
N ILE A 426 0.03 -22.07 -13.60
CA ILE A 426 0.87 -23.24 -13.32
C ILE A 426 2.37 -22.85 -13.38
N GLY A 427 3.17 -23.29 -12.40
CA GLY A 427 4.61 -22.98 -12.38
C GLY A 427 4.99 -21.62 -11.79
N GLU A 428 4.02 -20.88 -11.25
CA GLU A 428 4.26 -19.65 -10.50
C GLU A 428 4.73 -19.96 -9.06
N THR A 429 5.83 -19.36 -8.60
CA THR A 429 6.44 -19.71 -7.30
C THR A 429 7.48 -18.70 -6.84
N THR A 430 7.61 -18.54 -5.52
CA THR A 430 8.70 -17.79 -4.86
C THR A 430 10.01 -18.59 -4.72
N THR A 431 10.00 -19.90 -4.96
CA THR A 431 11.17 -20.80 -4.86
C THR A 431 11.43 -21.54 -6.19
N PRO A 432 11.71 -20.82 -7.30
CA PRO A 432 11.81 -21.39 -8.63
C PRO A 432 12.95 -22.41 -8.82
N ASP A 433 14.03 -22.28 -8.04
CA ASP A 433 15.28 -23.03 -8.20
C ASP A 433 15.41 -24.22 -7.23
N ALA A 434 14.34 -24.55 -6.50
CA ALA A 434 14.30 -25.71 -5.61
C ALA A 434 14.23 -27.04 -6.39
N ASP A 435 14.73 -28.12 -5.79
CA ASP A 435 14.93 -29.41 -6.48
C ASP A 435 13.62 -29.99 -7.05
N ALA A 436 12.62 -30.14 -6.19
CA ALA A 436 11.24 -30.43 -6.58
C ALA A 436 10.35 -29.23 -6.25
N VAL A 437 9.90 -28.52 -7.28
CA VAL A 437 8.97 -27.38 -7.12
C VAL A 437 7.55 -27.91 -7.24
N THR A 438 6.70 -27.61 -6.26
CA THR A 438 5.29 -28.02 -6.25
C THR A 438 4.41 -26.95 -5.59
N ALA A 439 3.20 -26.78 -6.12
CA ALA A 439 2.16 -25.97 -5.48
C ALA A 439 0.76 -26.47 -5.87
N ALA A 440 -0.24 -26.05 -5.09
CA ALA A 440 -1.65 -26.19 -5.42
C ALA A 440 -2.21 -24.84 -5.89
N VAL A 441 -3.12 -24.87 -6.87
CA VAL A 441 -3.95 -23.75 -7.31
C VAL A 441 -5.42 -24.16 -7.24
N ASP A 442 -6.32 -23.21 -7.03
CA ASP A 442 -7.76 -23.53 -7.01
C ASP A 442 -8.23 -23.96 -8.40
N PHE A 443 -9.24 -24.81 -8.44
CA PHE A 443 -9.74 -25.47 -9.65
C PHE A 443 -11.27 -25.59 -9.59
N GLY A 444 -11.96 -25.13 -10.64
CA GLY A 444 -13.41 -25.16 -10.72
C GLY A 444 -13.95 -25.04 -12.15
N THR A 445 -15.27 -25.07 -12.30
CA THR A 445 -15.92 -24.97 -13.61
C THR A 445 -15.74 -23.58 -14.22
N GLY A 446 -15.36 -23.53 -15.50
CA GLY A 446 -15.12 -22.28 -16.22
C GLY A 446 -14.36 -22.49 -17.52
N SER A 447 -14.46 -21.53 -18.45
CA SER A 447 -13.96 -21.65 -19.83
C SER A 447 -12.70 -20.83 -20.13
N SER A 448 -12.15 -20.13 -19.13
CA SER A 448 -10.89 -19.38 -19.26
C SER A 448 -9.70 -20.31 -19.51
N THR A 449 -8.73 -19.85 -20.30
CA THR A 449 -7.55 -20.65 -20.63
C THR A 449 -6.54 -20.68 -19.49
N ILE A 450 -6.01 -21.87 -19.23
CA ILE A 450 -4.92 -22.16 -18.31
C ILE A 450 -3.60 -21.70 -18.94
N ALA A 451 -2.84 -20.89 -18.21
CA ALA A 451 -1.49 -20.49 -18.56
C ALA A 451 -0.44 -21.24 -17.71
N VAL A 452 0.79 -21.33 -18.21
CA VAL A 452 1.96 -21.74 -17.42
C VAL A 452 2.99 -20.60 -17.39
N ALA A 453 3.67 -20.40 -16.27
CA ALA A 453 4.58 -19.26 -16.06
C ALA A 453 5.93 -19.44 -16.77
N ARG A 454 6.30 -20.68 -17.10
CA ARG A 454 7.58 -21.06 -17.69
C ARG A 454 7.45 -22.35 -18.50
N ASP A 455 8.22 -22.46 -19.59
CA ASP A 455 8.44 -23.71 -20.31
C ASP A 455 9.12 -24.72 -19.37
N GLN A 456 8.46 -25.85 -19.08
CA GLN A 456 8.93 -26.88 -18.14
C GLN A 456 8.10 -28.17 -18.32
N ALA A 457 8.62 -29.31 -17.86
CA ALA A 457 7.91 -30.57 -17.74
C ALA A 457 7.16 -30.66 -16.40
N TYR A 458 5.82 -30.67 -16.43
CA TYR A 458 4.96 -30.64 -15.24
C TYR A 458 4.16 -31.94 -15.07
N GLN A 459 4.25 -32.58 -13.91
CA GLN A 459 3.28 -33.58 -13.47
C GLN A 459 2.09 -32.85 -12.82
N LEU A 460 0.88 -33.14 -13.28
CA LEU A 460 -0.39 -32.57 -12.81
C LEU A 460 -1.24 -33.62 -12.08
N THR A 461 -1.88 -33.20 -10.98
CA THR A 461 -2.93 -33.94 -10.25
C THR A 461 -4.10 -32.99 -9.98
N VAL A 462 -5.29 -33.33 -10.46
CA VAL A 462 -6.53 -32.56 -10.26
C VAL A 462 -7.40 -33.27 -9.22
N ASN A 463 -7.91 -32.58 -8.21
CA ASN A 463 -8.72 -33.15 -7.14
C ASN A 463 -10.09 -32.48 -7.06
N PHE A 464 -11.13 -33.22 -7.46
CA PHE A 464 -12.52 -32.73 -7.50
C PHE A 464 -13.18 -32.66 -6.12
N THR A 465 -12.63 -33.33 -5.09
CA THR A 465 -13.14 -33.22 -3.72
C THR A 465 -12.68 -31.93 -3.03
N THR A 466 -11.47 -31.45 -3.33
CA THR A 466 -10.89 -30.25 -2.69
C THR A 466 -10.94 -29.01 -3.58
N GLY A 467 -11.38 -29.12 -4.84
CA GLY A 467 -11.36 -27.99 -5.78
C GLY A 467 -9.94 -27.47 -6.04
N GLN A 468 -8.94 -28.36 -6.14
CA GLN A 468 -7.54 -27.98 -6.33
C GLN A 468 -6.87 -28.76 -7.46
N LEU A 469 -6.00 -28.07 -8.20
CA LEU A 469 -5.01 -28.69 -9.08
C LEU A 469 -3.62 -28.51 -8.44
N THR A 470 -2.94 -29.62 -8.17
CA THR A 470 -1.53 -29.65 -7.80
C THR A 470 -0.67 -29.85 -9.04
N TRP A 471 0.41 -29.09 -9.16
CA TRP A 471 1.43 -29.27 -10.18
C TRP A 471 2.80 -29.46 -9.52
N LYS A 472 3.63 -30.32 -10.10
CA LYS A 472 5.02 -30.61 -9.66
C LYS A 472 5.95 -30.56 -10.87
N TYR A 473 7.11 -29.94 -10.74
CA TYR A 473 8.22 -30.10 -11.68
C TYR A 473 9.54 -30.33 -10.96
N TYR A 474 10.50 -30.87 -11.68
CA TYR A 474 11.87 -31.00 -11.22
C TYR A 474 12.76 -29.98 -11.94
N ASN A 475 13.62 -29.33 -11.17
CA ASN A 475 14.88 -28.87 -11.73
C ASN A 475 15.84 -30.07 -11.82
N ILE A 476 16.86 -30.01 -12.67
CA ILE A 476 17.95 -31.01 -12.69
C ILE A 476 19.25 -30.29 -12.36
N LYS A 477 20.06 -30.89 -11.49
CA LYS A 477 21.42 -30.43 -11.21
C LYS A 477 22.42 -31.49 -11.69
N LEU A 478 23.55 -31.03 -12.22
CA LEU A 478 24.73 -31.87 -12.38
C LEU A 478 25.51 -31.84 -11.06
N PHE A 479 25.68 -33.01 -10.44
CA PHE A 479 26.51 -33.21 -9.26
C PHE A 479 27.89 -33.71 -9.71
N HIS A 480 28.98 -33.20 -9.13
CA HIS A 480 30.34 -33.54 -9.53
C HIS A 480 31.33 -33.58 -8.35
N TRP A 481 31.99 -34.72 -8.12
CA TRP A 481 32.87 -34.95 -6.96
C TRP A 481 33.98 -35.97 -7.22
N ASP A 482 34.90 -36.11 -6.26
CA ASP A 482 35.91 -37.17 -6.20
C ASP A 482 35.80 -37.88 -4.84
N ASP A 483 35.71 -39.21 -4.85
CA ASP A 483 35.64 -40.05 -3.66
C ASP A 483 36.88 -39.91 -2.75
N ALA A 484 38.06 -39.61 -3.31
CA ALA A 484 39.26 -39.35 -2.52
C ALA A 484 39.31 -37.91 -1.96
N GLY A 485 38.76 -36.93 -2.69
CA GLY A 485 38.72 -35.50 -2.36
C GLY A 485 37.66 -35.08 -1.34
N GLY A 486 37.06 -36.02 -0.60
CA GLY A 486 35.98 -35.76 0.37
C GLY A 486 34.62 -36.34 -0.04
N GLY A 487 34.54 -36.96 -1.22
CA GLY A 487 33.36 -37.72 -1.65
C GLY A 487 32.11 -36.88 -1.85
N TRP A 488 30.95 -37.51 -1.65
CA TRP A 488 29.64 -36.93 -1.88
C TRP A 488 29.39 -35.62 -1.12
N ASP A 489 29.95 -35.47 0.08
CA ASP A 489 29.76 -34.28 0.92
C ASP A 489 30.60 -33.07 0.46
N ALA A 490 31.62 -33.31 -0.37
CA ALA A 490 32.46 -32.29 -1.00
C ALA A 490 32.07 -31.99 -2.46
N ARG A 491 30.91 -32.49 -2.93
CA ARG A 491 30.44 -32.32 -4.30
C ARG A 491 30.17 -30.86 -4.68
N ASN A 492 30.36 -30.57 -5.96
CA ASN A 492 29.77 -29.39 -6.60
C ASN A 492 28.35 -29.73 -7.07
N GLU A 493 27.42 -28.79 -6.95
CA GLU A 493 26.07 -28.88 -7.54
C GLU A 493 25.89 -27.74 -8.56
N TYR A 494 25.56 -28.08 -9.81
CA TYR A 494 25.32 -27.11 -10.87
C TYR A 494 23.88 -27.24 -11.41
N LEU A 495 23.03 -26.25 -11.12
CA LEU A 495 21.68 -26.16 -11.67
C LEU A 495 21.72 -26.06 -13.20
N MET A 496 20.98 -26.95 -13.89
CA MET A 496 20.88 -26.97 -15.35
C MET A 496 19.67 -26.16 -15.83
N THR A 497 19.81 -25.55 -17.01
CA THR A 497 18.72 -24.78 -17.64
C THR A 497 17.81 -25.71 -18.44
N TYR A 498 16.52 -25.73 -18.15
CA TYR A 498 15.54 -26.44 -18.98
C TYR A 498 15.43 -25.82 -20.38
N LYS A 499 15.29 -26.68 -21.40
CA LYS A 499 14.96 -26.37 -22.79
C LYS A 499 13.80 -27.27 -23.20
N HIS A 500 12.75 -26.68 -23.74
CA HIS A 500 11.59 -27.43 -24.19
C HIS A 500 11.93 -28.24 -25.47
N PRO A 501 11.55 -29.52 -25.56
CA PRO A 501 10.94 -30.39 -24.54
C PRO A 501 11.98 -31.26 -23.80
N TYR A 502 11.73 -31.54 -22.52
CA TYR A 502 12.42 -32.53 -21.68
C TYR A 502 13.97 -32.47 -21.62
N THR A 503 14.57 -31.38 -22.07
CA THR A 503 16.03 -31.23 -22.16
C THR A 503 16.51 -30.32 -21.05
N PHE A 504 17.63 -30.66 -20.41
CA PHE A 504 18.33 -29.80 -19.47
C PHE A 504 19.77 -29.63 -19.96
N GLU A 505 20.25 -28.40 -20.08
CA GLU A 505 21.61 -28.11 -20.54
C GLU A 505 22.34 -27.08 -19.69
N GLY A 506 23.67 -27.07 -19.79
CA GLY A 506 24.54 -26.04 -19.23
C GLY A 506 25.99 -26.25 -19.66
N THR A 507 26.89 -25.35 -19.26
CA THR A 507 28.34 -25.49 -19.51
C THR A 507 29.08 -25.41 -18.19
N PHE A 508 29.80 -26.47 -17.85
CA PHE A 508 30.39 -26.67 -16.52
C PHE A 508 31.88 -26.99 -16.61
N ALA A 509 32.65 -26.54 -15.61
CA ALA A 509 34.06 -26.89 -15.47
C ALA A 509 34.15 -28.27 -14.80
N LEU A 510 34.51 -29.30 -15.58
CA LEU A 510 34.59 -30.68 -15.11
C LEU A 510 36.05 -31.14 -15.00
N LYS A 511 36.29 -32.11 -14.12
CA LYS A 511 37.59 -32.69 -13.78
C LYS A 511 37.75 -34.11 -14.33
N GLY A 512 38.97 -34.44 -14.75
CA GLY A 512 39.30 -35.80 -15.19
C GLY A 512 39.27 -36.81 -14.03
N GLY A 513 38.57 -37.93 -14.21
CA GLY A 513 38.51 -39.02 -13.23
C GLY A 513 37.56 -38.81 -12.06
N PHE A 514 36.76 -37.74 -12.08
CA PHE A 514 35.73 -37.44 -11.09
C PHE A 514 34.38 -38.08 -11.47
N ASP A 515 33.55 -38.36 -10.48
CA ASP A 515 32.19 -38.89 -10.65
C ASP A 515 31.18 -37.79 -10.96
N ILE A 516 30.10 -38.19 -11.65
CA ILE A 516 28.98 -37.33 -12.02
C ILE A 516 27.65 -38.05 -11.78
N LYS A 517 26.66 -37.27 -11.32
CA LYS A 517 25.24 -37.64 -11.31
C LYS A 517 24.41 -36.50 -11.89
N PHE A 518 23.29 -36.82 -12.52
CA PHE A 518 22.21 -35.84 -12.69
C PHE A 518 21.15 -36.15 -11.63
N ASN A 519 21.02 -35.26 -10.64
CA ASN A 519 20.23 -35.49 -9.44
C ASN A 519 19.36 -34.26 -9.14
N SER A 520 18.08 -34.44 -8.80
CA SER A 520 17.23 -33.45 -8.12
C SER A 520 15.74 -33.85 -8.16
N PRO A 521 15.09 -34.17 -7.02
CA PRO A 521 15.65 -34.60 -5.74
C PRO A 521 16.07 -36.08 -5.84
N TRP A 522 16.25 -36.78 -4.70
CA TRP A 522 16.57 -38.21 -4.64
C TRP A 522 15.61 -39.16 -5.42
N GLU A 523 14.41 -38.71 -5.77
CA GLU A 523 13.46 -39.42 -6.66
C GLU A 523 13.93 -39.47 -8.13
N VAL A 524 14.92 -38.65 -8.49
CA VAL A 524 15.46 -38.47 -9.85
C VAL A 524 16.98 -38.45 -9.80
N GLN A 525 17.59 -39.59 -10.13
CA GLN A 525 19.05 -39.79 -10.07
C GLN A 525 19.55 -40.52 -11.32
N PHE A 526 19.72 -39.81 -12.44
CA PHE A 526 20.22 -40.41 -13.67
C PHE A 526 21.73 -40.65 -13.62
N GLY A 527 22.12 -41.84 -14.06
CA GLY A 527 23.52 -42.22 -14.23
C GLY A 527 23.67 -43.55 -14.99
N THR A 528 24.91 -43.98 -15.20
CA THR A 528 25.27 -45.13 -16.07
C THR A 528 26.68 -45.62 -15.79
N THR A 529 26.95 -46.90 -16.06
CA THR A 529 28.31 -47.49 -16.04
C THR A 529 29.09 -47.24 -17.33
N GLY A 530 28.48 -46.65 -18.36
CA GLY A 530 29.15 -46.27 -19.60
C GLY A 530 30.17 -45.13 -19.40
N THR A 531 31.24 -45.13 -20.20
CA THR A 531 32.34 -44.15 -20.13
C THR A 531 32.46 -43.27 -21.39
N ALA A 532 31.58 -43.44 -22.37
CA ALA A 532 31.53 -42.59 -23.55
C ALA A 532 30.95 -41.21 -23.21
N LEU A 533 31.37 -40.17 -23.94
CA LEU A 533 30.88 -38.80 -23.72
C LEU A 533 29.41 -38.59 -24.11
N SER A 534 28.74 -39.57 -24.70
CA SER A 534 27.30 -39.58 -24.90
C SER A 534 26.73 -41.00 -24.85
N GLY A 535 25.45 -41.13 -24.52
CA GLY A 535 24.79 -42.43 -24.40
C GLY A 535 23.46 -42.35 -23.64
N THR A 536 23.10 -43.44 -22.96
CA THR A 536 21.89 -43.55 -22.12
C THR A 536 22.21 -43.68 -20.63
N MET A 537 21.28 -43.20 -19.82
CA MET A 537 21.26 -43.29 -18.36
C MET A 537 19.89 -43.79 -17.88
N THR A 538 19.87 -44.42 -16.72
CA THR A 538 18.64 -44.83 -16.01
C THR A 538 18.52 -44.05 -14.71
N ASN A 539 17.30 -43.72 -14.31
CA ASN A 539 17.03 -43.22 -12.95
C ASN A 539 17.34 -44.34 -11.94
N GLY A 540 18.12 -44.03 -10.90
CA GLY A 540 18.68 -45.03 -9.98
C GLY A 540 19.86 -45.83 -10.57
N GLY A 541 20.44 -45.41 -11.70
CA GLY A 541 21.65 -46.02 -12.27
C GLY A 541 22.92 -45.73 -11.45
N GLU A 542 24.07 -46.27 -11.88
CA GLU A 542 25.39 -46.05 -11.27
C GLU A 542 25.94 -44.62 -11.49
N ASN A 543 27.09 -44.29 -10.92
CA ASN A 543 27.73 -42.97 -11.13
C ASN A 543 28.51 -42.94 -12.47
N TYR A 544 28.41 -41.83 -13.21
CA TYR A 544 29.09 -41.69 -14.51
C TYR A 544 30.51 -41.15 -14.32
N LYS A 545 31.50 -41.82 -14.94
CA LYS A 545 32.94 -41.52 -14.77
C LYS A 545 33.70 -41.46 -16.11
N GLY A 546 33.05 -40.94 -17.16
CA GLY A 546 33.63 -40.84 -18.52
C GLY A 546 34.44 -39.57 -18.81
N ILE A 547 34.44 -38.57 -17.93
CA ILE A 547 35.30 -37.38 -18.09
C ILE A 547 36.75 -37.77 -17.75
N THR A 548 37.63 -37.76 -18.75
CA THR A 548 39.04 -38.19 -18.61
C THR A 548 40.05 -37.04 -18.63
N GLN A 549 39.58 -35.80 -18.83
CA GLN A 549 40.42 -34.61 -18.89
C GLN A 549 39.69 -33.41 -18.28
N ASP A 550 40.43 -32.55 -17.57
CA ASP A 550 39.94 -31.24 -17.15
C ASP A 550 39.50 -30.38 -18.34
N GLY A 551 38.42 -29.63 -18.18
CA GLY A 551 37.97 -28.63 -19.15
C GLY A 551 36.55 -28.13 -18.89
N ASN A 552 36.10 -27.18 -19.70
CA ASN A 552 34.69 -26.83 -19.77
C ASN A 552 33.97 -27.79 -20.71
N TYR A 553 32.81 -28.29 -20.30
CA TYR A 553 31.98 -29.17 -21.11
C TYR A 553 30.57 -28.59 -21.21
N LYS A 554 30.08 -28.36 -22.43
CA LYS A 554 28.64 -28.22 -22.64
C LYS A 554 28.04 -29.60 -22.37
N THR A 555 27.15 -29.66 -21.38
CA THR A 555 26.48 -30.88 -20.97
C THR A 555 25.00 -30.77 -21.28
N SER A 556 24.42 -31.84 -21.83
CA SER A 556 22.98 -31.98 -22.08
C SER A 556 22.48 -33.31 -21.53
N ILE A 557 21.27 -33.31 -20.98
CA ILE A 557 20.50 -34.51 -20.65
C ILE A 557 19.06 -34.35 -21.15
N VAL A 558 18.55 -35.34 -21.87
CA VAL A 558 17.16 -35.38 -22.35
C VAL A 558 16.46 -36.53 -21.65
N VAL A 559 15.51 -36.21 -20.76
CA VAL A 559 14.81 -37.20 -19.92
C VAL A 559 13.58 -37.77 -20.64
N THR A 560 13.19 -39.01 -20.33
CA THR A 560 11.85 -39.50 -20.68
C THR A 560 10.79 -38.82 -19.83
N ASN A 561 9.56 -38.72 -20.33
CA ASN A 561 8.47 -37.99 -19.66
C ASN A 561 7.99 -38.66 -18.36
N ASP A 562 8.27 -39.94 -18.17
CA ASP A 562 8.10 -40.70 -16.92
C ASP A 562 9.30 -40.59 -15.96
N TYR A 563 10.38 -39.91 -16.36
CA TYR A 563 11.66 -39.79 -15.64
C TYR A 563 12.31 -41.14 -15.27
N THR A 564 12.06 -42.21 -16.02
CA THR A 564 12.72 -43.53 -15.81
C THR A 564 14.09 -43.63 -16.48
N SER A 565 14.32 -42.91 -17.59
CA SER A 565 15.56 -42.94 -18.34
C SER A 565 15.90 -41.60 -18.99
N ALA A 566 17.11 -41.47 -19.51
CA ALA A 566 17.56 -40.29 -20.24
C ALA A 566 18.63 -40.63 -21.28
N THR A 567 18.82 -39.75 -22.27
CA THR A 567 20.07 -39.66 -23.05
C THR A 567 20.91 -38.50 -22.54
N TYR A 568 22.24 -38.59 -22.69
CA TYR A 568 23.18 -37.55 -22.26
C TYR A 568 24.26 -37.28 -23.30
N GLU A 569 24.87 -36.09 -23.24
CA GLU A 569 26.00 -35.68 -24.05
C GLU A 569 26.91 -34.68 -23.30
N PHE A 570 28.23 -34.84 -23.43
CA PHE A 570 29.30 -33.99 -22.88
C PHE A 570 30.25 -33.51 -23.99
N VAL A 571 30.04 -32.29 -24.50
CA VAL A 571 30.90 -31.70 -25.55
C VAL A 571 31.93 -30.76 -24.93
N LYS A 572 33.21 -31.15 -24.98
CA LYS A 572 34.31 -30.28 -24.53
C LYS A 572 34.33 -28.96 -25.34
N GLN A 573 34.51 -27.85 -24.65
CA GLN A 573 34.58 -26.48 -25.20
C GLN A 573 36.03 -26.00 -25.29
#